data_AF-A0A9P4NLJ7-F1
#
_entry.id   AF-A0A9P4NLJ7-F1
#
_cell.length_a   1.000
_cell.length_b   1.000
_cell.length_c   1.000
_cell.angle_alpha   90.00
_cell.angle_beta   90.00
_cell.angle_gamma   90.00
#
_symmetry.space_group_name_H-M   'P 1'
#
loop_
_entity.id
_entity.type
_entity.pdbx_description
1 polymer ?
#
loop_
_entity_poly.entity_id
_entity_poly.type
_entity_poly.pdbx_seq_one_letter_code
_entity_poly.pdbx_strand_id
1 'polypeptide(L)'
;MSSLSLAARQRGPHHGHFLYLYSHARTNQVVYSLTRALDNTAVLDQLPYLGKKSVPPALRKDLWRPFATVKFPTPEYGLSVMQKLREYRLLRDYSWTWKPTKEELMIAKNNVKNGGKAKFDMALPSMRERAKLMMDQRGYSVADLADVIGKEIRRTEELEIEGKEKKRAVEEKKAQEWDNVVEMARKATEGGVGEVNAHITKLEQRMAKTTSTARKQTTATGIKMLKMKRNHLVRAQEAIAFVNGEDVPLERRIRWNLALQAMVQDHTTSPVIPLTPESAQNDHQKKAIEKAIAVAKASTTTPLTKSQHKLITPGKPTKPDARGPRLQQQALNPRPGLKAHHILIQWHDLADAEYAAEWPDMVYHEWMGVSSQRLRTRHTAPQAGLAPQGEVKVTDLTEEEEKQMEEGVDLDGEGVGKEDEDGGEREGEEGGSGEGKGESGVGGEEKKGKGLFGRVKDSIPFFGGRKRGGDAVSRS
;
A
#
# COMPACT_ATOMS: atom_id res chain seq x y z
N MET A 1 -20.40 20.56 4.96
CA MET A 1 -19.17 20.51 5.78
C MET A 1 -18.88 19.05 6.14
N SER A 2 -18.52 18.25 5.15
CA SER A 2 -17.17 17.69 4.91
C SER A 2 -16.69 16.67 5.96
N SER A 3 -17.27 15.46 5.92
CA SER A 3 -16.80 14.26 6.66
C SER A 3 -15.35 13.88 6.37
N LEU A 4 -14.79 14.29 5.23
CA LEU A 4 -13.40 14.07 4.85
C LEU A 4 -12.39 14.86 5.72
N SER A 5 -12.80 15.97 6.36
CA SER A 5 -11.87 16.79 7.15
C SER A 5 -11.60 16.27 8.56
N LEU A 6 -12.51 15.48 9.14
CA LEU A 6 -12.33 14.89 10.47
C LEU A 6 -11.37 13.69 10.44
N ALA A 7 -11.46 12.85 9.41
CA ALA A 7 -10.56 11.71 9.21
C ALA A 7 -9.12 12.16 8.90
N ALA A 8 -8.94 13.24 8.13
CA ALA A 8 -7.62 13.82 7.89
C ALA A 8 -6.98 14.43 9.15
N ARG A 9 -7.79 14.98 10.08
CA ARG A 9 -7.33 15.53 11.36
C ARG A 9 -6.85 14.47 12.35
N GLN A 10 -7.34 13.23 12.24
CA GLN A 10 -6.91 12.11 13.10
C GLN A 10 -5.62 11.43 12.61
N ARG A 11 -5.14 11.76 11.41
CA ARG A 11 -3.83 11.31 10.91
C ARG A 11 -2.73 12.15 11.55
N GLY A 12 -2.51 11.94 12.85
CA GLY A 12 -1.35 12.50 13.54
C GLY A 12 -0.05 12.07 12.85
N PRO A 13 1.08 12.77 13.09
CA PRO A 13 2.37 12.49 12.47
C PRO A 13 2.89 11.07 12.71
N HIS A 14 2.29 10.33 13.66
CA HIS A 14 2.63 8.95 14.01
C HIS A 14 1.63 7.90 13.51
N HIS A 15 0.68 8.28 12.64
CA HIS A 15 -0.28 7.35 12.08
C HIS A 15 0.42 6.27 11.23
N GLY A 16 0.16 4.99 11.51
CA GLY A 16 0.82 3.87 10.83
C GLY A 16 2.17 3.46 11.41
N HIS A 17 2.82 4.29 12.24
CA HIS A 17 4.05 3.88 12.94
C HIS A 17 3.79 2.89 14.08
N PHE A 18 2.58 2.95 14.65
CA PHE A 18 2.18 2.10 15.77
C PHE A 18 0.89 1.36 15.42
N LEU A 19 0.88 0.09 15.76
CA LEU A 19 -0.32 -0.75 15.74
C LEU A 19 -0.55 -1.28 17.15
N TYR A 20 -1.73 -1.00 17.68
CA TYR A 20 -2.17 -1.43 18.99
C TYR A 20 -3.14 -2.58 18.82
N LEU A 21 -2.87 -3.68 19.51
CA LEU A 21 -3.75 -4.82 19.61
C LEU A 21 -4.39 -4.82 20.98
N TYR A 22 -5.69 -5.07 21.04
CA TYR A 22 -6.44 -5.20 22.29
C TYR A 22 -7.10 -6.56 22.34
N SER A 23 -7.08 -7.20 23.50
CA SER A 23 -7.79 -8.46 23.74
C SER A 23 -8.93 -8.24 24.73
N HIS A 24 -10.03 -8.96 24.48
CA HIS A 24 -11.14 -9.02 25.41
C HIS A 24 -10.84 -10.04 26.51
N ALA A 25 -10.88 -9.61 27.77
CA ALA A 25 -10.39 -10.36 28.92
C ALA A 25 -11.10 -11.70 29.18
N ARG A 26 -12.33 -11.90 28.65
CA ARG A 26 -13.12 -13.12 28.86
C ARG A 26 -13.24 -14.02 27.63
N THR A 27 -13.26 -13.44 26.44
CA THR A 27 -13.57 -14.15 25.19
C THR A 27 -12.35 -14.30 24.30
N ASN A 28 -11.22 -13.68 24.65
CA ASN A 28 -10.00 -13.66 23.85
C ASN A 28 -10.19 -13.12 22.42
N GLN A 29 -11.28 -12.38 22.17
CA GLN A 29 -11.44 -11.64 20.91
C GLN A 29 -10.35 -10.57 20.84
N VAL A 30 -9.69 -10.46 19.70
CA VAL A 30 -8.64 -9.45 19.47
C VAL A 30 -9.19 -8.37 18.56
N VAL A 31 -8.76 -7.12 18.73
CA VAL A 31 -9.09 -6.00 17.85
C VAL A 31 -7.83 -5.18 17.55
N TYR A 32 -7.75 -4.68 16.32
CA TYR A 32 -6.63 -3.90 15.81
C TYR A 32 -6.98 -2.39 15.79
N SER A 33 -6.03 -1.55 16.19
CA SER A 33 -6.21 -0.09 16.19
C SER A 33 -4.90 0.61 15.85
N LEU A 34 -4.97 1.69 15.06
CA LEU A 34 -3.84 2.61 14.84
C LEU A 34 -3.74 3.68 15.93
N THR A 35 -4.76 3.80 16.78
CA THR A 35 -4.83 4.75 17.87
C THR A 35 -4.73 4.04 19.21
N ARG A 36 -4.07 4.72 20.16
CA ARG A 36 -3.86 4.26 21.54
C ARG A 36 -5.15 4.17 22.38
N ALA A 37 -6.17 4.93 21.98
CA ALA A 37 -7.51 4.82 22.54
C ALA A 37 -8.37 4.03 21.55
N LEU A 38 -9.16 3.09 22.08
CA LEU A 38 -10.14 2.35 21.30
C LEU A 38 -11.33 3.25 20.98
N ASP A 39 -11.65 3.36 19.69
CA ASP A 39 -12.89 3.99 19.22
C ASP A 39 -14.01 2.95 19.19
N ASN A 40 -15.17 3.29 19.77
CA ASN A 40 -16.28 2.35 19.92
C ASN A 40 -16.80 1.85 18.57
N THR A 41 -16.98 2.75 17.60
CA THR A 41 -17.51 2.41 16.27
C THR A 41 -16.54 1.53 15.50
N ALA A 42 -15.29 1.97 15.36
CA ALA A 42 -14.27 1.27 14.57
C ALA A 42 -13.91 -0.12 15.11
N VAL A 43 -14.07 -0.33 16.43
CA VAL A 43 -13.85 -1.62 17.08
C VAL A 43 -15.03 -2.55 16.88
N LEU A 44 -16.26 -2.06 17.06
CA LEU A 44 -17.46 -2.89 16.90
C LEU A 44 -17.59 -3.41 15.46
N ASP A 45 -17.19 -2.62 14.46
CA ASP A 45 -17.15 -3.02 13.05
C ASP A 45 -16.17 -4.18 12.77
N GLN A 46 -15.21 -4.43 13.67
CA GLN A 46 -14.27 -5.55 13.53
C GLN A 46 -14.80 -6.85 14.14
N LEU A 47 -15.87 -6.81 14.92
CA LEU A 47 -16.41 -7.99 15.60
C LEU A 47 -17.47 -8.67 14.73
N PRO A 48 -17.24 -9.90 14.25
CA PRO A 48 -18.25 -10.62 13.48
C PRO A 48 -19.44 -11.03 14.38
N TYR A 49 -20.64 -11.03 13.81
CA TYR A 49 -21.81 -11.56 14.49
C TYR A 49 -21.79 -13.10 14.44
N LEU A 50 -21.50 -13.71 15.59
CA LEU A 50 -21.44 -15.17 15.78
C LEU A 50 -22.66 -15.72 16.53
N GLY A 51 -23.72 -14.92 16.67
CA GLY A 51 -24.94 -15.25 17.41
C GLY A 51 -25.23 -14.32 18.59
N LYS A 52 -26.24 -14.66 19.40
CA LYS A 52 -26.68 -13.83 20.52
C LYS A 52 -25.53 -13.59 21.51
N LYS A 53 -25.32 -12.34 21.93
CA LYS A 53 -24.25 -11.89 22.84
C LYS A 53 -22.81 -12.02 22.29
N SER A 54 -22.64 -12.26 20.99
CA SER A 54 -21.30 -12.29 20.36
C SER A 54 -20.69 -10.91 20.16
N VAL A 55 -21.53 -9.92 19.87
CA VAL A 55 -21.14 -8.52 19.71
C VAL A 55 -21.80 -7.71 20.84
N PRO A 56 -21.03 -7.04 21.70
CA PRO A 56 -21.60 -6.19 22.73
C PRO A 56 -22.22 -4.92 22.11
N PRO A 57 -23.28 -4.35 22.71
CA PRO A 57 -23.90 -3.12 22.20
C PRO A 57 -22.99 -1.89 22.31
N ALA A 58 -22.06 -1.89 23.27
CA ALA A 58 -21.06 -0.85 23.46
C ALA A 58 -19.79 -1.44 24.08
N LEU A 59 -18.64 -0.83 23.79
CA LEU A 59 -17.38 -1.21 24.42
C LEU A 59 -17.34 -0.87 25.90
N ARG A 60 -17.03 -1.89 26.68
CA ARG A 60 -16.80 -1.82 28.11
C ARG A 60 -15.30 -1.72 28.38
N LYS A 61 -14.87 -0.58 28.93
CA LYS A 61 -13.45 -0.25 29.17
C LYS A 61 -12.72 -1.26 30.06
N ASP A 62 -13.43 -1.88 30.99
CA ASP A 62 -12.93 -2.89 31.92
C ASP A 62 -12.61 -4.25 31.25
N LEU A 63 -13.29 -4.55 30.15
CA LEU A 63 -13.16 -5.84 29.47
C LEU A 63 -12.09 -5.85 28.38
N TRP A 64 -11.69 -4.68 27.88
CA TRP A 64 -10.70 -4.56 26.82
C TRP A 64 -9.36 -4.11 27.37
N ARG A 65 -8.33 -4.93 27.14
CA ARG A 65 -6.98 -4.68 27.65
C ARG A 65 -5.99 -4.59 26.49
N PRO A 66 -4.96 -3.75 26.58
CA PRO A 66 -3.89 -3.75 25.60
C PRO A 66 -3.19 -5.12 25.63
N PHE A 67 -3.10 -5.74 24.47
CA PHE A 67 -2.54 -7.07 24.25
C PHE A 67 -1.10 -6.97 23.78
N ALA A 68 -0.88 -6.21 22.70
CA ALA A 68 0.44 -5.95 22.14
C ALA A 68 0.49 -4.56 21.50
N THR A 69 1.67 -3.96 21.44
CA THR A 69 1.94 -2.75 20.67
C THR A 69 3.10 -3.00 19.73
N VAL A 70 2.87 -2.84 18.43
CA VAL A 70 3.87 -3.02 17.39
C VAL A 70 4.34 -1.65 16.93
N LYS A 71 5.65 -1.46 16.90
CA LYS A 71 6.32 -0.27 16.36
C LYS A 71 7.02 -0.62 15.06
N PHE A 72 6.64 0.09 14.01
CA PHE A 72 7.17 -0.09 12.66
C PHE A 72 8.19 1.00 12.30
N PRO A 73 9.18 0.68 11.45
CA PRO A 73 10.15 1.66 10.97
C PRO A 73 9.51 2.74 10.09
N THR A 74 8.57 2.35 9.23
CA THR A 74 7.91 3.22 8.25
C THR A 74 6.39 3.18 8.46
N PRO A 75 5.65 4.30 8.31
CA PRO A 75 4.21 4.31 8.55
C PRO A 75 3.42 3.52 7.51
N GLU A 76 3.87 3.51 6.25
CA GLU A 76 3.27 2.73 5.17
C GLU A 76 3.26 1.23 5.48
N TYR A 77 4.34 0.76 6.11
CA TYR A 77 4.49 -0.62 6.52
C TYR A 77 3.40 -1.02 7.53
N GLY A 78 3.19 -0.22 8.58
CA GLY A 78 2.16 -0.52 9.58
C GLY A 78 0.73 -0.43 9.05
N LEU A 79 0.46 0.47 8.10
CA LEU A 79 -0.83 0.52 7.40
C LEU A 79 -1.08 -0.74 6.57
N SER A 80 -0.07 -1.21 5.84
CA SER A 80 -0.17 -2.44 5.05
C SER A 80 -0.39 -3.66 5.95
N VAL A 81 0.37 -3.77 7.05
CA VAL A 81 0.21 -4.84 8.04
C VAL A 81 -1.18 -4.82 8.65
N MET A 82 -1.69 -3.66 9.07
CA MET A 82 -3.05 -3.55 9.62
C MET A 82 -4.12 -4.00 8.62
N GLN A 83 -4.00 -3.58 7.35
CA GLN A 83 -4.93 -3.99 6.31
C GLN A 83 -4.95 -5.52 6.16
N LYS A 84 -3.76 -6.13 6.02
CA LYS A 84 -3.63 -7.59 5.88
C LYS A 84 -4.13 -8.36 7.10
N LEU A 85 -3.86 -7.87 8.30
CA LEU A 85 -4.40 -8.49 9.53
C LEU A 85 -5.93 -8.50 9.56
N ARG A 86 -6.57 -7.43 9.09
CA ARG A 86 -8.04 -7.39 8.95
C ARG A 86 -8.54 -8.36 7.88
N GLU A 87 -7.83 -8.46 6.76
CA GLU A 87 -8.13 -9.43 5.70
C GLU A 87 -7.98 -10.88 6.20
N TYR A 88 -6.94 -11.19 6.99
CA TYR A 88 -6.69 -12.52 7.56
C TYR A 88 -7.78 -12.89 8.56
N ARG A 89 -8.16 -11.94 9.42
CA ARG A 89 -9.30 -12.12 10.33
C ARG A 89 -10.59 -12.40 9.56
N LEU A 90 -10.89 -11.58 8.55
CA LEU A 90 -12.07 -11.78 7.70
C LEU A 90 -12.04 -13.16 7.05
N LEU A 91 -10.92 -13.53 6.44
CA LEU A 91 -10.75 -14.84 5.83
C LEU A 91 -11.01 -15.95 6.85
N ARG A 92 -10.45 -15.88 8.06
CA ARG A 92 -10.67 -16.87 9.12
C ARG A 92 -12.14 -16.97 9.52
N ASP A 93 -12.80 -15.84 9.71
CA ASP A 93 -14.20 -15.80 10.15
C ASP A 93 -15.13 -16.42 9.09
N TYR A 94 -14.85 -16.22 7.80
CA TYR A 94 -15.67 -16.74 6.68
C TYR A 94 -15.26 -18.13 6.18
N SER A 95 -13.97 -18.50 6.27
CA SER A 95 -13.45 -19.79 5.79
C SER A 95 -13.31 -20.84 6.90
N TRP A 96 -13.88 -20.58 8.08
CA TRP A 96 -13.82 -21.50 9.21
C TRP A 96 -14.45 -22.84 8.84
N THR A 97 -13.62 -23.87 8.75
CA THR A 97 -14.03 -25.26 8.57
C THR A 97 -13.67 -26.04 9.82
N TRP A 98 -14.68 -26.50 10.56
CA TRP A 98 -14.42 -27.41 11.67
C TRP A 98 -13.97 -28.75 11.12
N LYS A 99 -12.82 -29.23 11.59
CA LYS A 99 -12.35 -30.59 11.34
C LYS A 99 -12.08 -31.22 12.71
N PRO A 100 -12.91 -32.19 13.14
CA PRO A 100 -12.73 -32.82 14.44
C PRO A 100 -11.39 -33.57 14.48
N THR A 101 -10.76 -33.56 15.64
CA THR A 101 -9.51 -34.27 15.89
C THR A 101 -9.75 -35.78 15.83
N LYS A 102 -8.72 -36.57 15.50
CA LYS A 102 -8.82 -38.06 15.49
C LYS A 102 -9.33 -38.62 16.82
N GLU A 103 -8.94 -37.99 17.93
CA GLU A 103 -9.36 -38.35 19.28
C GLU A 103 -10.85 -38.07 19.51
N GLU A 104 -11.33 -36.88 19.12
CA GLU A 104 -12.76 -36.52 19.18
C GLU A 104 -13.62 -37.46 18.34
N LEU A 105 -13.11 -37.84 17.15
CA LEU A 105 -13.73 -38.85 16.30
C LEU A 105 -13.76 -40.24 16.96
N MET A 106 -12.71 -40.62 17.72
CA MET A 106 -12.67 -41.89 18.45
C MET A 106 -13.65 -41.90 19.63
N ILE A 107 -13.73 -40.81 20.39
CA ILE A 107 -14.70 -40.65 21.49
C ILE A 107 -16.13 -40.73 20.93
N ALA A 108 -16.41 -40.00 19.85
CA ALA A 108 -17.71 -40.07 19.17
C ALA A 108 -18.05 -41.48 18.71
N LYS A 109 -17.09 -42.21 18.11
CA LYS A 109 -17.27 -43.61 17.70
C LYS A 109 -17.53 -44.55 18.88
N ASN A 110 -16.84 -44.36 20.01
CA ASN A 110 -17.03 -45.18 21.21
C ASN A 110 -18.41 -44.95 21.86
N ASN A 111 -18.88 -43.71 21.90
CA ASN A 111 -20.23 -43.40 22.40
C ASN A 111 -21.34 -44.04 21.55
N VAL A 112 -21.14 -44.13 20.24
CA VAL A 112 -22.07 -44.85 19.34
C VAL A 112 -22.07 -46.36 19.61
N LYS A 113 -20.89 -46.95 19.85
CA LYS A 113 -20.77 -48.39 20.17
C LYS A 113 -21.46 -48.76 21.48
N ASN A 114 -21.51 -47.85 22.46
CA ASN A 114 -22.15 -48.06 23.75
C ASN A 114 -23.68 -47.84 23.73
N GLY A 115 -24.31 -47.87 22.55
CA GLY A 115 -25.77 -47.72 22.40
C GLY A 115 -26.27 -46.28 22.43
N GLY A 116 -25.37 -45.29 22.50
CA GLY A 116 -25.73 -43.89 22.31
C GLY A 116 -26.19 -43.63 20.87
N LYS A 117 -27.27 -42.87 20.67
CA LYS A 117 -27.71 -42.47 19.33
C LYS A 117 -26.56 -41.74 18.62
N ALA A 118 -26.16 -42.22 17.45
CA ALA A 118 -25.23 -41.53 16.56
C ALA A 118 -25.91 -40.25 16.03
N LYS A 119 -25.94 -39.19 16.84
CA LYS A 119 -26.18 -37.87 16.28
C LYS A 119 -24.98 -37.61 15.37
N PHE A 120 -25.24 -37.48 14.07
CA PHE A 120 -24.25 -37.08 13.07
C PHE A 120 -23.51 -35.79 13.51
N ASP A 121 -24.14 -35.01 14.40
CA ASP A 121 -23.64 -33.83 15.08
C ASP A 121 -22.75 -34.06 16.32
N MET A 122 -22.52 -35.28 16.84
CA MET A 122 -21.74 -35.45 18.09
C MET A 122 -20.26 -35.06 17.97
N ALA A 123 -19.72 -34.99 16.75
CA ALA A 123 -18.35 -34.53 16.50
C ALA A 123 -18.29 -33.04 16.07
N LEU A 124 -19.43 -32.39 15.89
CA LEU A 124 -19.52 -30.98 15.53
C LEU A 124 -19.84 -30.16 16.79
N PRO A 125 -19.06 -29.12 17.11
CA PRO A 125 -19.38 -28.22 18.19
C PRO A 125 -20.79 -27.67 18.03
N SER A 126 -21.53 -27.59 19.12
CA SER A 126 -22.78 -26.85 19.14
C SER A 126 -22.56 -25.43 18.63
N MET A 127 -23.60 -24.76 18.11
CA MET A 127 -23.47 -23.38 17.62
C MET A 127 -22.86 -22.43 18.68
N ARG A 128 -23.11 -22.69 19.97
CA ARG A 128 -22.54 -21.92 21.08
C ARG A 128 -21.05 -22.22 21.29
N GLU A 129 -20.64 -23.48 21.22
CA GLU A 129 -19.23 -23.88 21.33
C GLU A 129 -18.43 -23.39 20.13
N ARG A 130 -19.00 -23.52 18.92
CA ARG A 130 -18.44 -22.94 17.69
C ARG A 130 -18.22 -21.44 17.86
N ALA A 131 -19.21 -20.70 18.34
CA ALA A 131 -19.07 -19.27 18.58
C ALA A 131 -17.95 -18.98 19.59
N LYS A 132 -17.85 -19.76 20.67
CA LYS A 132 -16.77 -19.62 21.67
C LYS A 132 -15.39 -19.87 21.06
N LEU A 133 -15.25 -20.89 20.23
CA LEU A 133 -14.01 -21.22 19.51
C LEU A 133 -13.62 -20.14 18.51
N MET A 134 -14.59 -19.59 17.77
CA MET A 134 -14.34 -18.51 16.80
C MET A 134 -14.05 -17.16 17.48
N MET A 135 -14.53 -16.95 18.70
CA MET A 135 -14.21 -15.77 19.52
C MET A 135 -12.77 -15.80 20.04
N ASP A 136 -12.21 -16.98 20.30
CA ASP A 136 -10.84 -17.11 20.80
C ASP A 136 -9.83 -16.87 19.67
N GLN A 137 -9.49 -15.59 19.49
CA GLN A 137 -8.67 -15.12 18.38
C GLN A 137 -7.26 -14.76 18.80
N ARG A 138 -6.91 -14.91 20.09
CA ARG A 138 -5.63 -14.46 20.65
C ARG A 138 -4.44 -15.10 19.94
N GLY A 139 -4.35 -16.44 19.98
CA GLY A 139 -3.24 -17.16 19.36
C GLY A 139 -3.19 -16.97 17.83
N TYR A 140 -4.34 -17.03 17.16
CA TYR A 140 -4.39 -16.80 15.72
C TYR A 140 -3.94 -15.40 15.31
N SER A 141 -4.28 -14.37 16.08
CA SER A 141 -3.87 -12.99 15.77
C SER A 141 -2.35 -12.79 15.90
N VAL A 142 -1.70 -13.55 16.79
CA VAL A 142 -0.23 -13.55 16.90
C VAL A 142 0.40 -14.27 15.72
N ALA A 143 -0.11 -15.45 15.36
CA ALA A 143 0.37 -16.19 14.20
C ALA A 143 0.20 -15.39 12.90
N ASP A 144 -0.96 -14.74 12.71
CA ASP A 144 -1.23 -13.84 11.58
C ASP A 144 -0.24 -12.66 11.57
N LEU A 145 0.02 -12.07 12.74
CA LEU A 145 0.96 -10.95 12.85
C LEU A 145 2.38 -11.35 12.42
N ALA A 146 2.87 -12.51 12.86
CA ALA A 146 4.17 -13.02 12.46
C ALA A 146 4.25 -13.28 10.95
N ASP A 147 3.25 -13.96 10.39
CA ASP A 147 3.21 -14.29 8.96
C ASP A 147 3.07 -13.04 8.08
N VAL A 148 2.20 -12.09 8.44
CA VAL A 148 2.01 -10.84 7.71
C VAL A 148 3.29 -9.99 7.72
N ILE A 149 3.96 -9.88 8.88
CA ILE A 149 5.24 -9.18 8.99
C ILE A 149 6.30 -9.87 8.11
N GLY A 150 6.43 -11.20 8.20
CA GLY A 150 7.40 -11.95 7.39
C GLY A 150 7.15 -11.83 5.89
N LYS A 151 5.89 -11.76 5.46
CA LYS A 151 5.52 -11.49 4.06
C LYS A 151 5.88 -10.07 3.62
N GLU A 152 5.67 -9.07 4.46
CA GLU A 152 5.97 -7.69 4.10
C GLU A 152 7.48 -7.42 4.06
N ILE A 153 8.26 -8.06 4.94
CA ILE A 153 9.73 -8.04 4.88
C ILE A 153 10.23 -8.55 3.52
N ARG A 154 9.81 -9.77 3.13
CA ARG A 154 10.21 -10.38 1.85
C ARG A 154 9.85 -9.48 0.66
N ARG A 155 8.64 -8.92 0.68
CA ARG A 155 8.19 -7.99 -0.36
C ARG A 155 9.06 -6.73 -0.44
N THR A 156 9.45 -6.15 0.69
CA THR A 156 10.32 -4.96 0.69
C THR A 156 11.70 -5.28 0.12
N GLU A 157 12.27 -6.44 0.46
CA GLU A 157 13.55 -6.91 -0.07
C GLU A 157 13.48 -7.14 -1.59
N GLU A 158 12.41 -7.78 -2.08
CA GLU A 158 12.16 -7.99 -3.51
C GLU A 158 12.08 -6.67 -4.27
N LEU A 159 11.35 -5.68 -3.74
CA LEU A 159 11.23 -4.34 -4.35
C LEU A 159 12.57 -3.59 -4.36
N GLU A 160 13.40 -3.77 -3.33
CA GLU A 160 14.74 -3.19 -3.30
C GLU A 160 15.66 -3.82 -4.34
N ILE A 161 15.61 -5.15 -4.50
CA ILE A 161 16.37 -5.87 -5.53
C ILE A 161 15.91 -5.44 -6.91
N GLU A 162 14.60 -5.46 -7.18
CA GLU A 162 14.03 -5.03 -8.46
C GLU A 162 14.36 -3.55 -8.75
N GLY A 163 14.32 -2.70 -7.72
CA GLY A 163 14.71 -1.29 -7.81
C GLY A 163 16.19 -1.11 -8.19
N LYS A 164 17.09 -1.91 -7.60
CA LYS A 164 18.52 -1.91 -7.93
C LYS A 164 18.77 -2.42 -9.35
N GLU A 165 18.09 -3.50 -9.76
CA GLU A 165 18.19 -4.05 -11.11
C GLU A 165 17.68 -3.07 -12.17
N LYS A 166 16.53 -2.42 -11.93
CA LYS A 166 16.00 -1.38 -12.83
C LYS A 166 16.98 -0.22 -12.95
N LYS A 167 17.60 0.23 -11.85
CA LYS A 167 18.63 1.27 -11.88
C LYS A 167 19.84 0.82 -12.71
N ARG A 168 20.37 -0.38 -12.47
CA ARG A 168 21.48 -0.96 -13.23
C ARG A 168 21.15 -1.07 -14.72
N ALA A 169 19.95 -1.53 -15.07
CA ALA A 169 19.51 -1.63 -16.46
C ALA A 169 19.37 -0.27 -17.14
N VAL A 170 18.94 0.76 -16.40
CA VAL A 170 18.90 2.15 -16.90
C VAL A 170 20.33 2.69 -17.10
N GLU A 171 21.24 2.43 -16.16
CA GLU A 171 22.65 2.81 -16.26
C GLU A 171 23.35 2.10 -17.43
N GLU A 172 23.10 0.81 -17.64
CA GLU A 172 23.65 0.05 -18.77
C GLU A 172 23.13 0.59 -20.11
N LYS A 173 21.83 0.90 -20.20
CA LYS A 173 21.27 1.55 -21.40
C LYS A 173 21.90 2.91 -21.65
N LYS A 174 22.09 3.73 -20.62
CA LYS A 174 22.80 5.02 -20.73
C LYS A 174 24.23 4.82 -21.24
N ALA A 175 24.95 3.82 -20.73
CA ALA A 175 26.30 3.50 -21.18
C ALA A 175 26.33 3.08 -22.65
N GLN A 176 25.40 2.21 -23.08
CA GLN A 176 25.26 1.81 -24.48
C GLN A 176 24.91 2.99 -25.39
N GLU A 177 24.01 3.87 -24.96
CA GLU A 177 23.68 5.10 -25.69
C GLU A 177 24.90 6.02 -25.82
N TRP A 178 25.73 6.12 -24.77
CA TRP A 178 26.98 6.86 -24.82
C TRP A 178 28.00 6.24 -25.77
N ASP A 179 28.18 4.92 -25.76
CA ASP A 179 29.07 4.22 -26.70
C ASP A 179 28.65 4.47 -28.16
N ASN A 180 27.35 4.52 -28.43
CA ASN A 180 26.82 4.89 -29.75
C ASN A 180 27.17 6.35 -30.11
N VAL A 181 27.13 7.27 -29.14
CA VAL A 181 27.59 8.66 -29.34
C VAL A 181 29.08 8.69 -29.66
N VAL A 182 29.90 7.89 -28.97
CA VAL A 182 31.33 7.74 -29.25
C VAL A 182 31.60 7.20 -30.64
N GLU A 183 30.88 6.16 -31.05
CA GLU A 183 31.01 5.61 -32.40
C GLU A 183 30.59 6.62 -33.49
N MET A 184 29.50 7.36 -33.26
CA MET A 184 29.04 8.41 -34.17
C MET A 184 30.05 9.56 -34.28
N ALA A 185 30.63 9.99 -33.16
CA ALA A 185 31.67 11.01 -33.15
C ALA A 185 32.91 10.55 -33.92
N ARG A 186 33.34 9.29 -33.74
CA ARG A 186 34.45 8.69 -34.49
C ARG A 186 34.18 8.70 -36.00
N LYS A 187 33.00 8.24 -36.43
CA LYS A 187 32.58 8.30 -37.85
C LYS A 187 32.55 9.74 -38.39
N ALA A 188 32.21 10.71 -37.56
CA ALA A 188 32.24 12.12 -37.95
C ALA A 188 33.67 12.60 -38.22
N THR A 189 34.62 12.23 -37.34
CA THR A 189 36.04 12.58 -37.48
C THR A 189 36.71 11.90 -38.68
N GLU A 190 36.29 10.68 -39.04
CA GLU A 190 36.78 9.94 -40.21
C GLU A 190 36.26 10.48 -41.56
N GLY A 191 35.58 11.64 -41.57
CA GLY A 191 35.08 12.27 -42.80
C GLY A 191 33.64 11.89 -43.17
N GLY A 192 32.94 11.11 -42.35
CA GLY A 192 31.56 10.68 -42.62
C GLY A 192 30.57 11.85 -42.76
N VAL A 193 30.83 13.00 -42.13
CA VAL A 193 30.03 14.23 -42.34
C VAL A 193 30.16 14.74 -43.78
N GLY A 194 31.35 14.66 -44.37
CA GLY A 194 31.63 15.05 -45.75
C GLY A 194 30.87 14.19 -46.75
N GLU A 195 30.86 12.87 -46.55
CA GLU A 195 30.13 11.92 -47.39
C GLU A 195 28.63 12.19 -47.40
N VAL A 196 28.04 12.39 -46.21
CA VAL A 196 26.60 12.68 -46.08
C VAL A 196 26.25 14.00 -46.77
N ASN A 197 27.10 15.02 -46.67
CA ASN A 197 26.92 16.28 -47.39
C ASN A 197 26.97 16.10 -48.91
N ALA A 198 27.93 15.31 -49.43
CA ALA A 198 28.01 14.99 -50.85
C ALA A 198 26.75 14.25 -51.36
N HIS A 199 26.16 13.38 -50.54
CA HIS A 199 24.89 12.74 -50.86
C HIS A 199 23.71 13.71 -50.86
N ILE A 200 23.66 14.63 -49.89
CA ILE A 200 22.62 15.67 -49.83
C ILE A 200 22.67 16.52 -51.10
N THR A 201 23.84 17.03 -51.50
CA THR A 201 23.99 17.87 -52.69
C THR A 201 23.59 17.12 -53.96
N LYS A 202 23.97 15.84 -54.09
CA LYS A 202 23.57 14.99 -55.21
C LYS A 202 22.04 14.79 -55.29
N LEU A 203 21.37 14.57 -54.16
CA LEU A 203 19.91 14.46 -54.13
C LEU A 203 19.22 15.79 -54.40
N GLU A 204 19.75 16.90 -53.91
CA GLU A 204 19.23 18.25 -54.17
C GLU A 204 19.32 18.59 -55.67
N GLN A 205 20.44 18.27 -56.32
CA GLN A 205 20.59 18.38 -57.77
C GLN A 205 19.59 17.50 -58.53
N ARG A 206 19.34 16.27 -58.06
CA ARG A 206 18.37 15.36 -58.68
C ARG A 206 16.93 15.84 -58.51
N MET A 207 16.62 16.41 -57.35
CA MET A 207 15.32 17.01 -57.04
C MET A 207 15.05 18.22 -57.94
N ALA A 208 16.06 19.06 -58.19
CA ALA A 208 15.97 20.21 -59.10
C ALA A 208 15.67 19.79 -60.55
N LYS A 209 16.23 18.67 -61.01
CA LYS A 209 16.03 18.14 -62.38
C LYS A 209 14.73 17.38 -62.58
N THR A 210 14.13 16.85 -61.52
CA THR A 210 12.94 15.98 -61.64
C THR A 210 11.68 16.83 -61.78
N THR A 211 10.82 16.57 -62.77
CA THR A 211 9.55 17.29 -62.95
C THR A 211 8.39 16.67 -62.14
N SER A 212 8.41 15.35 -61.96
CA SER A 212 7.37 14.60 -61.23
C SER A 212 7.27 15.02 -59.76
N THR A 213 6.09 15.46 -59.34
CA THR A 213 5.77 15.87 -57.97
C THR A 213 5.94 14.74 -56.95
N ALA A 214 5.48 13.52 -57.27
CA ALA A 214 5.64 12.35 -56.41
C ALA A 214 7.12 12.02 -56.13
N ARG A 215 7.98 12.08 -57.16
CA ARG A 215 9.43 11.87 -57.00
C ARG A 215 10.13 13.00 -56.26
N LYS A 216 9.67 14.25 -56.39
CA LYS A 216 10.16 15.37 -55.58
C LYS A 216 9.89 15.14 -54.09
N GLN A 217 8.70 14.66 -53.74
CA GLN A 217 8.36 14.40 -52.35
C GLN A 217 9.22 13.30 -51.72
N THR A 218 9.47 12.19 -52.45
CA THR A 218 10.33 11.10 -51.96
C THR A 218 11.81 11.50 -51.87
N THR A 219 12.30 12.33 -52.79
CA THR A 219 13.67 12.88 -52.69
C THR A 219 13.80 13.87 -51.54
N ALA A 220 12.79 14.71 -51.30
CA ALA A 220 12.77 15.63 -50.17
C ALA A 220 12.79 14.92 -48.81
N THR A 221 12.04 13.82 -48.64
CA THR A 221 12.10 13.00 -47.41
C THR A 221 13.49 12.37 -47.24
N GLY A 222 14.10 11.87 -48.31
CA GLY A 222 15.48 11.36 -48.29
C GLY A 222 16.51 12.42 -47.86
N ILE A 223 16.42 13.63 -48.42
CA ILE A 223 17.28 14.77 -48.03
C ILE A 223 17.09 15.11 -46.55
N LYS A 224 15.83 15.12 -46.06
CA LYS A 224 15.53 15.36 -44.65
C LYS A 224 16.21 14.34 -43.73
N MET A 225 16.15 13.05 -44.07
CA MET A 225 16.79 11.97 -43.30
C MET A 225 18.33 12.11 -43.29
N LEU A 226 18.94 12.44 -44.42
CA LEU A 226 20.39 12.69 -44.48
C LEU A 226 20.81 13.91 -43.66
N LYS A 227 20.03 15.00 -43.70
CA LYS A 227 20.26 16.20 -42.86
C LYS A 227 20.17 15.87 -41.37
N MET A 228 19.23 15.01 -40.97
CA MET A 228 19.15 14.51 -39.60
C MET A 228 20.39 13.68 -39.22
N LYS A 229 20.81 12.73 -40.08
CA LYS A 229 22.02 11.93 -39.86
C LYS A 229 23.27 12.79 -39.72
N ARG A 230 23.45 13.76 -40.61
CA ARG A 230 24.56 14.74 -40.54
C ARG A 230 24.54 15.49 -39.20
N ASN A 231 23.38 16.00 -38.79
CA ASN A 231 23.26 16.72 -37.52
C ASN A 231 23.56 15.82 -36.31
N HIS A 232 23.21 14.53 -36.35
CA HIS A 232 23.57 13.58 -35.28
C HIS A 232 25.08 13.38 -35.19
N LEU A 233 25.77 13.18 -36.32
CA LEU A 233 27.24 13.05 -36.36
C LEU A 233 27.93 14.31 -35.81
N VAL A 234 27.50 15.49 -36.25
CA VAL A 234 28.07 16.77 -35.78
C VAL A 234 27.83 16.95 -34.28
N ARG A 235 26.61 16.69 -33.79
CA ARG A 235 26.32 16.80 -32.36
C ARG A 235 27.11 15.80 -31.52
N ALA A 236 27.29 14.57 -31.99
CA ALA A 236 28.09 13.57 -31.32
C ALA A 236 29.56 14.00 -31.22
N GLN A 237 30.12 14.53 -32.32
CA GLN A 237 31.48 15.08 -32.34
C GLN A 237 31.62 16.25 -31.36
N GLU A 238 30.68 17.19 -31.36
CA GLU A 238 30.67 18.33 -30.43
C GLU A 238 30.51 17.88 -28.96
N ALA A 239 29.69 16.87 -28.70
CA ALA A 239 29.52 16.32 -27.35
C ALA A 239 30.83 15.75 -26.80
N ILE A 240 31.57 14.99 -27.61
CA ILE A 240 32.86 14.43 -27.20
C ILE A 240 33.94 15.48 -27.07
N ALA A 241 34.01 16.43 -27.99
CA ALA A 241 34.89 17.60 -27.88
C ALA A 241 34.68 18.31 -26.52
N PHE A 242 33.43 18.56 -26.15
CA PHE A 242 33.10 19.18 -24.86
C PHE A 242 33.50 18.32 -23.66
N VAL A 243 33.28 17.00 -23.70
CA VAL A 243 33.73 16.08 -22.63
C VAL A 243 35.25 16.09 -22.47
N ASN A 244 35.98 16.19 -23.59
CA ASN A 244 37.43 16.29 -23.60
C ASN A 244 37.96 17.67 -23.19
N GLY A 245 37.10 18.62 -22.84
CA GLY A 245 37.47 19.97 -22.41
C GLY A 245 37.69 20.97 -23.53
N GLU A 246 37.35 20.64 -24.78
CA GLU A 246 37.35 21.61 -25.87
C GLU A 246 36.21 22.62 -25.71
N ASP A 247 36.46 23.89 -26.03
CA ASP A 247 35.43 24.92 -25.93
C ASP A 247 34.38 24.77 -27.05
N VAL A 248 33.21 24.25 -26.68
CA VAL A 248 32.06 24.18 -27.56
C VAL A 248 31.13 25.37 -27.28
N PRO A 249 30.91 26.26 -28.28
CA PRO A 249 30.03 27.40 -28.13
C PRO A 249 28.65 27.01 -27.59
N LEU A 250 28.16 27.79 -26.63
CA LEU A 250 26.88 27.55 -25.96
C LEU A 250 25.71 27.41 -26.94
N GLU A 251 25.73 28.17 -28.04
CA GLU A 251 24.71 28.12 -29.10
C GLU A 251 24.59 26.73 -29.74
N ARG A 252 25.68 25.98 -29.80
CA ARG A 252 25.71 24.61 -30.33
C ARG A 252 25.21 23.62 -29.28
N ARG A 253 25.64 23.77 -28.02
CA ARG A 253 25.17 22.95 -26.88
C ARG A 253 23.66 23.00 -26.68
N ILE A 254 23.06 24.18 -26.86
CA ILE A 254 21.62 24.38 -26.75
C ILE A 254 20.85 23.64 -27.84
N ARG A 255 21.46 23.38 -29.00
CA ARG A 255 20.85 22.60 -30.08
C ARG A 255 20.90 21.10 -29.83
N TRP A 256 21.62 20.64 -28.81
CA TRP A 256 21.59 19.23 -28.40
C TRP A 256 20.19 18.88 -27.90
N ASN A 257 19.78 17.63 -28.07
CA ASN A 257 18.53 17.17 -27.46
C ASN A 257 18.75 16.96 -25.96
N LEU A 258 17.66 16.92 -25.19
CA LEU A 258 17.72 16.78 -23.73
C LEU A 258 18.44 15.48 -23.31
N ALA A 259 18.27 14.40 -24.07
CA ALA A 259 18.93 13.13 -23.83
C ALA A 259 20.47 13.24 -23.94
N LEU A 260 20.99 13.86 -25.00
CA LEU A 260 22.43 14.09 -25.17
C LEU A 260 22.97 15.04 -24.12
N GLN A 261 22.21 16.08 -23.73
CA GLN A 261 22.62 16.98 -22.65
C GLN A 261 22.75 16.24 -21.32
N ALA A 262 21.78 15.37 -20.99
CA ALA A 262 21.82 14.57 -19.78
C ALA A 262 23.01 13.59 -19.79
N MET A 263 23.25 12.91 -20.92
CA MET A 263 24.42 12.03 -21.07
C MET A 263 25.73 12.79 -20.89
N VAL A 264 25.91 13.93 -21.56
CA VAL A 264 27.14 14.73 -21.42
C VAL A 264 27.31 15.25 -20.00
N GLN A 265 26.21 15.61 -19.31
CA GLN A 265 26.27 16.05 -17.92
C GLN A 265 26.77 14.95 -16.97
N ASP A 266 26.40 13.70 -17.21
CA ASP A 266 26.87 12.54 -16.42
C ASP A 266 28.39 12.30 -16.60
N HIS A 267 28.99 12.77 -17.71
CA HIS A 267 30.40 12.59 -18.04
C HIS A 267 31.27 13.86 -17.87
N THR A 268 30.70 14.99 -17.43
CA THR A 268 31.43 16.25 -17.27
C THR A 268 31.22 16.89 -15.91
N THR A 269 32.29 17.47 -15.35
CA THR A 269 32.20 18.27 -14.12
C THR A 269 31.58 19.64 -14.37
N SER A 270 31.69 20.17 -15.59
CA SER A 270 31.11 21.45 -15.99
C SER A 270 29.63 21.30 -16.35
N PRO A 271 28.77 22.25 -15.95
CA PRO A 271 27.37 22.22 -16.35
C PRO A 271 27.22 22.40 -17.87
N VAL A 272 26.49 21.50 -18.53
CA VAL A 272 26.28 21.50 -19.98
C VAL A 272 25.55 22.77 -20.44
N ILE A 273 24.53 23.19 -19.68
CA ILE A 273 23.84 24.46 -19.84
C ILE A 273 23.87 25.20 -18.49
N PRO A 274 24.41 26.43 -18.41
CA PRO A 274 24.28 27.26 -17.22
C PRO A 274 22.79 27.53 -16.94
N LEU A 275 22.31 27.06 -15.79
CA LEU A 275 20.88 27.05 -15.43
C LEU A 275 20.29 28.45 -15.16
N THR A 276 21.12 29.48 -15.01
CA THR A 276 20.67 30.84 -14.71
C THR A 276 21.32 31.88 -15.62
N PRO A 277 20.55 32.86 -16.16
CA PRO A 277 21.10 34.01 -16.89
C PRO A 277 22.07 34.83 -16.03
N GLU A 278 21.95 34.74 -14.70
CA GLU A 278 22.83 35.39 -13.72
C GLU A 278 24.23 34.74 -13.65
N SER A 279 24.38 33.49 -14.09
CA SER A 279 25.69 32.84 -14.18
C SER A 279 26.47 33.21 -15.45
N ALA A 280 25.90 34.06 -16.31
CA ALA A 280 26.58 34.56 -17.52
C ALA A 280 27.70 35.54 -17.13
N GLN A 281 28.91 35.32 -17.64
CA GLN A 281 30.07 36.19 -17.37
C GLN A 281 30.01 37.51 -18.15
N ASN A 282 29.18 37.61 -19.18
CA ASN A 282 29.00 38.85 -19.95
C ASN A 282 27.58 38.98 -20.56
N ASP A 283 27.21 40.20 -20.93
CA ASP A 283 25.89 40.53 -21.51
C ASP A 283 25.62 39.78 -22.83
N HIS A 284 26.66 39.44 -23.58
CA HIS A 284 26.52 38.64 -24.80
C HIS A 284 26.08 37.20 -24.50
N GLN A 285 26.67 36.56 -23.49
CA GLN A 285 26.24 35.24 -23.00
C GLN A 285 24.82 35.29 -22.45
N LYS A 286 24.48 36.33 -21.68
CA LYS A 286 23.12 36.49 -21.12
C LYS A 286 22.07 36.60 -22.23
N LYS A 287 22.31 37.45 -23.23
CA LYS A 287 21.43 37.58 -24.41
C LYS A 287 21.36 36.29 -25.22
N ALA A 288 22.45 35.54 -25.33
CA ALA A 288 22.47 34.24 -26.00
C ALA A 288 21.63 33.20 -25.25
N ILE A 289 21.76 33.13 -23.91
CA ILE A 289 20.95 32.26 -23.03
C ILE A 289 19.47 32.63 -23.15
N GLU A 290 19.11 33.91 -23.06
CA GLU A 290 17.73 34.38 -23.18
C GLU A 290 17.13 34.07 -24.56
N LYS A 291 17.87 34.33 -25.64
CA LYS A 291 17.46 34.01 -27.00
C LYS A 291 17.29 32.50 -27.20
N ALA A 292 18.18 31.71 -26.63
CA ALA A 292 18.09 30.26 -26.68
C ALA A 292 16.88 29.70 -25.91
N ILE A 293 16.63 30.21 -24.69
CA ILE A 293 15.43 29.87 -23.91
C ILE A 293 14.17 30.22 -24.72
N ALA A 294 14.17 31.38 -25.40
CA ALA A 294 13.06 31.79 -26.26
C ALA A 294 12.87 30.85 -27.46
N VAL A 295 13.96 30.43 -28.13
CA VAL A 295 13.90 29.48 -29.27
C VAL A 295 13.45 28.09 -28.81
N ALA A 296 13.94 27.59 -27.68
CA ALA A 296 13.52 26.33 -27.10
C ALA A 296 12.00 26.35 -26.81
N LYS A 297 11.52 27.42 -26.14
CA LYS A 297 10.09 27.63 -25.89
C LYS A 297 9.24 27.67 -27.17
N ALA A 298 9.72 28.32 -28.22
CA ALA A 298 9.01 28.41 -29.50
C ALA A 298 8.94 27.07 -30.27
N SER A 299 9.93 26.19 -30.08
CA SER A 299 9.97 24.88 -30.76
C SER A 299 9.14 23.79 -30.08
N THR A 300 8.70 23.99 -28.82
CA THR A 300 7.90 23.00 -28.07
C THR A 300 6.38 23.21 -28.22
N THR A 301 5.93 24.32 -28.81
CA THR A 301 4.50 24.57 -29.05
C THR A 301 4.00 23.84 -30.30
N THR A 302 3.80 22.53 -30.19
CA THR A 302 2.87 21.80 -31.05
C THR A 302 1.56 21.67 -30.26
N PRO A 303 0.38 22.02 -30.80
CA PRO A 303 -0.86 22.01 -30.04
C PRO A 303 -1.28 20.57 -29.74
N LEU A 304 -0.99 20.11 -28.53
CA LEU A 304 -1.61 18.91 -27.98
C LEU A 304 -3.09 19.21 -27.76
N THR A 305 -3.93 18.37 -28.37
CA THR A 305 -5.39 18.40 -28.29
C THR A 305 -5.86 18.44 -26.84
N LYS A 306 -6.75 19.40 -26.56
CA LYS A 306 -7.39 19.64 -25.27
C LYS A 306 -8.03 18.35 -24.72
N SER A 307 -7.48 17.80 -23.64
CA SER A 307 -8.26 17.02 -22.68
C SER A 307 -7.85 17.41 -21.26
N GLN A 308 -8.80 18.07 -20.61
CA GLN A 308 -9.00 18.34 -19.19
C GLN A 308 -7.84 18.11 -18.22
N HIS A 309 -7.13 19.18 -17.88
CA HIS A 309 -6.60 19.36 -16.53
C HIS A 309 -6.98 20.76 -16.02
N LYS A 310 -7.86 20.79 -15.02
CA LYS A 310 -8.30 21.96 -14.27
C LYS A 310 -7.14 22.38 -13.36
N LEU A 311 -6.42 23.43 -13.74
CA LEU A 311 -5.34 24.00 -12.94
C LEU A 311 -5.89 24.60 -11.64
N ILE A 312 -5.35 24.12 -10.53
CA ILE A 312 -5.37 24.77 -9.21
C ILE A 312 -4.30 25.87 -9.24
N THR A 313 -4.69 27.09 -8.93
CA THR A 313 -3.79 28.23 -8.76
C THR A 313 -3.01 28.13 -7.44
N PRO A 314 -1.71 28.50 -7.40
CA PRO A 314 -0.96 28.56 -6.15
C PRO A 314 -1.34 29.84 -5.39
N GLY A 315 -1.96 29.66 -4.22
CA GLY A 315 -2.27 30.73 -3.27
C GLY A 315 -1.00 31.27 -2.58
N LYS A 316 -1.00 32.58 -2.36
CA LYS A 316 0.01 33.35 -1.60
C LYS A 316 0.31 32.73 -0.22
N PRO A 317 1.57 32.80 0.27
CA PRO A 317 1.92 32.40 1.62
C PRO A 317 1.42 33.45 2.63
N THR A 318 0.46 33.08 3.48
CA THR A 318 0.12 33.84 4.69
C THR A 318 1.00 33.39 5.85
N LYS A 319 1.49 34.38 6.61
CA LYS A 319 2.35 34.22 7.79
C LYS A 319 1.59 33.43 8.89
N PRO A 320 2.23 32.48 9.58
CA PRO A 320 1.59 31.79 10.69
C PRO A 320 1.57 32.66 11.95
N ASP A 321 0.39 32.76 12.56
CA ASP A 321 0.16 33.40 13.84
C ASP A 321 0.92 32.71 14.98
N ALA A 322 1.67 33.52 15.71
CA ALA A 322 2.31 33.14 16.96
C ALA A 322 1.28 33.18 18.09
N ARG A 323 0.79 32.01 18.53
CA ARG A 323 0.33 31.68 19.91
C ARG A 323 -0.41 30.34 19.90
N GLY A 324 0.33 29.26 20.10
CA GLY A 324 -0.19 27.92 20.41
C GLY A 324 0.75 27.24 21.41
N PRO A 325 0.24 26.36 22.30
CA PRO A 325 0.99 25.85 23.43
C PRO A 325 2.14 24.95 22.97
N ARG A 326 3.33 25.28 23.48
CA ARG A 326 4.63 24.68 23.17
C ARG A 326 4.71 23.29 23.81
N LEU A 327 4.15 22.28 23.16
CA LEU A 327 4.50 20.88 23.43
C LEU A 327 5.93 20.65 22.91
N GLN A 328 6.87 20.57 23.84
CA GLN A 328 8.24 20.13 23.55
C GLN A 328 8.19 18.78 22.84
N GLN A 329 8.53 18.79 21.56
CA GLN A 329 8.95 17.60 20.84
C GLN A 329 10.27 17.15 21.47
N GLN A 330 10.17 16.34 22.53
CA GLN A 330 11.29 15.51 22.94
C GLN A 330 11.50 14.51 21.80
N ALA A 331 12.55 14.76 21.01
CA ALA A 331 13.07 13.77 20.10
C ALA A 331 13.29 12.49 20.91
N LEU A 332 12.56 11.44 20.54
CA LEU A 332 12.73 10.10 21.09
C LEU A 332 14.18 9.72 20.83
N ASN A 333 15.02 9.76 21.87
CA ASN A 333 16.38 9.28 21.78
C ASN A 333 16.31 7.82 21.30
N PRO A 334 16.87 7.49 20.12
CA PRO A 334 16.90 6.11 19.67
C PRO A 334 17.65 5.30 20.73
N ARG A 335 17.03 4.24 21.24
CA ARG A 335 17.73 3.30 22.12
C ARG A 335 19.00 2.86 21.40
N PRO A 336 20.18 3.02 22.01
CA PRO A 336 21.44 2.73 21.34
C PRO A 336 21.49 1.24 20.98
N GLY A 337 21.40 0.92 19.69
CA GLY A 337 21.60 -0.44 19.16
C GLY A 337 20.52 -0.99 18.21
N LEU A 338 19.32 -0.40 18.12
CA LEU A 338 18.33 -0.87 17.13
C LEU A 338 18.67 -0.29 15.74
N LYS A 339 18.91 -1.16 14.76
CA LYS A 339 19.06 -0.75 13.36
C LYS A 339 17.75 -0.11 12.87
N ALA A 340 17.85 0.79 11.90
CA ALA A 340 16.72 1.58 11.37
C ALA A 340 15.53 0.75 10.83
N HIS A 341 15.70 -0.57 10.63
CA HIS A 341 14.73 -1.46 10.00
C HIS A 341 14.09 -2.48 10.96
N HIS A 342 14.37 -2.41 12.26
CA HIS A 342 13.84 -3.38 13.21
C HIS A 342 12.38 -3.08 13.59
N ILE A 343 11.59 -4.14 13.75
CA ILE A 343 10.20 -4.08 14.24
C ILE A 343 10.22 -4.46 15.71
N LEU A 344 9.67 -3.60 16.56
CA LEU A 344 9.59 -3.86 18.01
C LEU A 344 8.15 -4.20 18.38
N ILE A 345 7.95 -5.36 19.00
CA ILE A 345 6.66 -5.79 19.54
C ILE A 345 6.75 -5.78 21.06
N GLN A 346 5.93 -4.94 21.67
CA GLN A 346 5.79 -4.86 23.12
C GLN A 346 4.56 -5.66 23.55
N TRP A 347 4.77 -6.70 24.35
CA TRP A 347 3.72 -7.62 24.79
C TRP A 347 3.24 -7.31 26.20
N HIS A 348 1.94 -7.49 26.45
CA HIS A 348 1.45 -7.55 27.83
C HIS A 348 2.00 -8.80 28.53
N ASP A 349 1.92 -9.96 27.87
CA ASP A 349 2.45 -11.24 28.33
C ASP A 349 3.41 -11.78 27.27
N LEU A 350 4.67 -11.99 27.65
CA LEU A 350 5.70 -12.39 26.70
C LEU A 350 5.48 -13.81 26.19
N ALA A 351 4.77 -14.66 26.95
CA ALA A 351 4.41 -16.02 26.53
C ALA A 351 3.49 -16.01 25.29
N ASP A 352 2.77 -14.92 25.03
CA ASP A 352 1.96 -14.81 23.83
C ASP A 352 2.79 -14.86 22.54
N ALA A 353 4.08 -14.50 22.59
CA ALA A 353 4.96 -14.57 21.43
C ALA A 353 5.13 -16.02 20.91
N GLU A 354 4.93 -17.03 21.77
CA GLU A 354 5.06 -18.45 21.43
C GLU A 354 3.91 -18.98 20.57
N TYR A 355 2.80 -18.23 20.44
CA TYR A 355 1.70 -18.61 19.55
C TYR A 355 2.10 -18.57 18.06
N ALA A 356 3.13 -17.80 17.70
CA ALA A 356 3.69 -17.84 16.36
C ALA A 356 4.73 -18.96 16.27
N ALA A 357 4.65 -19.75 15.19
CA ALA A 357 5.59 -20.84 14.96
C ALA A 357 7.02 -20.34 14.71
N GLU A 358 7.16 -19.19 14.06
CA GLU A 358 8.44 -18.56 13.73
C GLU A 358 8.26 -17.05 13.62
N TRP A 359 9.29 -16.29 14.03
CA TRP A 359 9.37 -14.85 13.86
C TRP A 359 10.54 -14.49 12.95
N PRO A 360 10.40 -13.49 12.05
CA PRO A 360 11.53 -12.99 11.27
C PRO A 360 12.63 -12.39 12.16
N ASP A 361 13.90 -12.56 11.77
CA ASP A 361 15.09 -12.07 12.51
C ASP A 361 15.07 -10.56 12.84
N MET A 362 14.28 -9.77 12.09
CA MET A 362 14.15 -8.33 12.31
C MET A 362 13.14 -7.94 13.39
N VAL A 363 12.43 -8.92 13.98
CA VAL A 363 11.43 -8.70 15.02
C VAL A 363 12.05 -8.86 16.40
N TYR A 364 11.88 -7.83 17.22
CA TYR A 364 12.32 -7.82 18.62
C TYR A 364 11.10 -7.83 19.52
N HIS A 365 11.14 -8.68 20.54
CA HIS A 365 10.09 -8.76 21.55
C HIS A 365 10.55 -8.07 22.82
N GLU A 366 9.66 -7.29 23.42
CA GLU A 366 9.89 -6.63 24.69
C GLU A 366 8.65 -6.78 25.56
N TRP A 367 8.85 -6.79 26.87
CA TRP A 367 7.75 -6.63 27.80
C TRP A 367 7.27 -5.17 27.79
N MET A 368 5.95 -4.95 27.86
CA MET A 368 5.36 -3.61 27.75
C MET A 368 5.70 -2.68 28.94
N GLY A 369 6.44 -3.15 29.95
CA GLY A 369 7.10 -2.30 30.95
C GLY A 369 6.17 -1.71 32.02
N VAL A 370 4.90 -2.09 32.04
CA VAL A 370 3.94 -1.59 33.03
C VAL A 370 3.68 -2.71 34.03
N SER A 371 4.00 -2.47 35.30
CA SER A 371 3.65 -3.36 36.43
C SER A 371 2.26 -3.97 36.21
N SER A 372 2.16 -5.29 36.13
CA SER A 372 0.96 -5.99 35.63
C SER A 372 -0.34 -5.60 36.34
N GLN A 373 -0.26 -5.08 37.58
CA GLN A 373 -1.38 -4.51 38.33
C GLN A 373 -1.99 -3.24 37.70
N ARG A 374 -1.20 -2.31 37.16
CA ARG A 374 -1.71 -1.02 36.65
C ARG A 374 -2.35 -1.12 35.27
N LEU A 375 -2.05 -2.16 34.48
CA LEU A 375 -2.65 -2.38 33.16
C LEU A 375 -4.01 -3.06 33.24
N ARG A 376 -4.28 -3.87 34.27
CA ARG A 376 -5.57 -4.56 34.43
C ARG A 376 -6.75 -3.60 34.48
N THR A 377 -6.53 -2.34 34.88
CA THR A 377 -7.55 -1.29 35.01
C THR A 377 -7.51 -0.25 33.89
N ARG A 378 -6.54 -0.30 32.96
CA ARG A 378 -6.36 0.72 31.91
C ARG A 378 -6.82 0.20 30.54
N HIS A 379 -7.82 0.89 29.99
CA HIS A 379 -8.37 0.70 28.64
C HIS A 379 -7.56 1.42 27.54
N THR A 380 -6.43 2.04 27.90
CA THR A 380 -5.60 2.83 27.01
C THR A 380 -4.20 2.22 27.00
N ALA A 381 -3.68 1.92 25.81
CA ALA A 381 -2.34 1.39 25.65
C ALA A 381 -1.29 2.39 26.18
N PRO A 382 -0.10 1.95 26.61
CA PRO A 382 0.97 2.85 26.98
C PRO A 382 1.44 3.67 25.78
N GLN A 383 2.06 4.82 26.05
CA GLN A 383 2.64 5.64 25.00
C GLN A 383 3.92 4.98 24.49
N ALA A 384 3.89 4.55 23.23
CA ALA A 384 5.03 3.89 22.63
C ALA A 384 6.26 4.83 22.55
N GLY A 385 7.43 4.33 22.95
CA GLY A 385 8.70 5.04 22.87
C GLY A 385 9.12 5.83 24.12
N LEU A 386 8.26 5.99 25.11
CA LEU A 386 8.70 6.42 26.45
C LEU A 386 9.26 5.18 27.15
N ALA A 387 10.57 5.11 27.31
CA ALA A 387 11.17 4.14 28.23
C ALA A 387 10.50 4.32 29.61
N PRO A 388 10.25 3.24 30.37
CA PRO A 388 9.72 3.36 31.72
C PRO A 388 10.69 4.21 32.55
N GLN A 389 10.35 5.49 32.73
CA GLN A 389 11.12 6.38 33.58
C GLN A 389 10.77 6.04 35.02
N GLY A 390 11.64 5.27 35.67
CA GLY A 390 11.57 4.94 37.08
C GLY A 390 11.44 3.45 37.32
N GLU A 391 12.55 2.82 37.70
CA GLU A 391 12.51 1.76 38.70
C GLU A 391 11.80 2.35 39.93
N VAL A 392 10.52 2.02 40.10
CA VAL A 392 9.84 2.28 41.37
C VAL A 392 10.47 1.33 42.36
N LYS A 393 11.37 1.83 43.22
CA LYS A 393 11.77 1.11 44.43
C LYS A 393 10.48 0.76 45.15
N VAL A 394 10.16 -0.53 45.17
CA VAL A 394 9.11 -1.10 46.02
C VAL A 394 9.57 -0.80 47.44
N THR A 395 9.02 0.26 48.05
CA THR A 395 9.15 0.45 49.48
C THR A 395 8.29 -0.62 50.13
N ASP A 396 8.91 -1.45 50.95
CA ASP A 396 8.26 -2.52 51.70
C ASP A 396 7.01 -1.97 52.40
N LEU A 397 5.86 -2.55 52.06
CA LEU A 397 4.60 -2.29 52.75
C LEU A 397 4.75 -2.84 54.17
N THR A 398 4.61 -1.98 55.15
CA THR A 398 4.67 -2.33 56.58
C THR A 398 3.51 -3.26 56.94
N GLU A 399 3.79 -4.30 57.74
CA GLU A 399 2.87 -5.35 58.22
C GLU A 399 1.56 -4.82 58.85
N GLU A 400 1.47 -3.51 59.16
CA GLU A 400 0.28 -2.88 59.70
C GLU A 400 -0.87 -2.68 58.68
N GLU A 401 -0.58 -2.60 57.37
CA GLU A 401 -1.64 -2.45 56.34
C GLU A 401 -2.29 -3.80 55.95
N GLU A 402 -1.58 -4.92 56.13
CA GLU A 402 -2.17 -6.26 55.93
C GLU A 402 -3.18 -6.60 57.05
N LYS A 403 -2.92 -6.13 58.27
CA LYS A 403 -3.78 -6.40 59.43
C LYS A 403 -5.13 -5.66 59.38
N GLN A 404 -5.21 -4.54 58.69
CA GLN A 404 -6.48 -3.79 58.52
C GLN A 404 -7.40 -4.38 57.45
N MET A 405 -6.91 -5.28 56.58
CA MET A 405 -7.74 -5.94 55.57
C MET A 405 -8.35 -7.27 56.04
N GLU A 406 -7.89 -7.85 57.15
CA GLU A 406 -8.43 -9.10 57.70
C GLU A 406 -9.64 -8.91 58.64
N GLU A 407 -9.86 -7.70 59.17
CA GLU A 407 -10.82 -7.45 60.26
C GLU A 407 -12.19 -6.90 59.80
N GLY A 408 -12.54 -7.02 58.50
CA GLY A 408 -13.70 -6.34 57.94
C GLY A 408 -14.51 -7.15 56.92
N VAL A 409 -14.95 -8.36 57.27
CA VAL A 409 -16.04 -9.06 56.54
C VAL A 409 -16.92 -9.83 57.53
N ASP A 410 -17.80 -9.09 58.22
CA ASP A 410 -18.96 -9.69 58.90
C ASP A 410 -20.01 -10.08 57.84
N LEU A 411 -20.40 -11.36 57.88
CA LEU A 411 -21.40 -11.99 57.03
C LEU A 411 -22.74 -12.05 57.77
N ASP A 412 -23.56 -11.04 57.52
CA ASP A 412 -25.00 -11.05 57.77
C ASP A 412 -25.67 -10.97 56.38
N GLY A 413 -26.73 -11.66 56.01
CA GLY A 413 -27.69 -12.46 56.74
C GLY A 413 -28.69 -13.02 55.73
N GLU A 414 -29.55 -13.87 56.27
CA GLU A 414 -30.49 -14.76 55.61
C GLU A 414 -31.52 -14.04 54.72
N GLY A 415 -31.89 -14.70 53.61
CA GLY A 415 -32.94 -14.27 52.70
C GLY A 415 -33.61 -15.48 52.05
N VAL A 416 -34.32 -16.26 52.86
CA VAL A 416 -35.23 -17.33 52.43
C VAL A 416 -36.43 -16.69 51.72
N GLY A 417 -36.49 -16.80 50.39
CA GLY A 417 -37.65 -16.45 49.57
C GLY A 417 -38.24 -17.71 48.95
N LYS A 418 -39.32 -18.19 49.56
CA LYS A 418 -40.17 -19.31 49.15
C LYS A 418 -41.13 -18.88 48.04
N GLU A 419 -41.43 -19.85 47.17
CA GLU A 419 -42.70 -20.08 46.43
C GLU A 419 -43.31 -18.92 45.62
N ASP A 420 -43.46 -19.15 44.30
CA ASP A 420 -44.79 -19.22 43.67
C ASP A 420 -44.65 -19.79 42.24
N GLU A 421 -45.05 -21.06 42.11
CA GLU A 421 -45.58 -21.61 40.87
C GLU A 421 -46.95 -20.95 40.63
N ASP A 422 -47.12 -20.26 39.51
CA ASP A 422 -48.47 -20.03 38.99
C ASP A 422 -48.49 -20.21 37.47
N GLY A 423 -49.40 -21.10 37.07
CA GLY A 423 -49.67 -21.47 35.71
C GLY A 423 -50.59 -20.44 35.05
N GLY A 424 -50.30 -20.13 33.80
CA GLY A 424 -51.14 -19.27 32.98
C GLY A 424 -51.16 -19.77 31.54
N GLU A 425 -51.95 -20.81 31.30
CA GLU A 425 -52.49 -21.10 29.97
C GLU A 425 -53.29 -19.87 29.52
N ARG A 426 -52.94 -19.33 28.34
CA ARG A 426 -53.77 -18.32 27.68
C ARG A 426 -53.94 -18.72 26.23
N GLU A 427 -55.03 -19.42 25.99
CA GLU A 427 -55.69 -19.52 24.69
C GLU A 427 -56.07 -18.10 24.24
N GLY A 428 -55.76 -17.80 22.98
CA GLY A 428 -56.05 -16.54 22.32
C GLY A 428 -56.46 -16.86 20.89
N GLU A 429 -57.73 -17.19 20.75
CA GLU A 429 -58.49 -17.29 19.52
C GLU A 429 -58.81 -15.89 18.95
N GLU A 430 -59.12 -15.86 17.65
CA GLU A 430 -59.78 -14.80 16.86
C GLU A 430 -58.97 -13.68 16.16
N GLY A 431 -59.26 -13.57 14.85
CA GLY A 431 -59.05 -12.40 13.99
C GLY A 431 -58.18 -12.71 12.77
N GLY A 432 -58.62 -12.63 11.52
CA GLY A 432 -59.86 -12.17 10.93
C GLY A 432 -59.69 -12.19 9.41
N SER A 433 -60.73 -12.66 8.71
CA SER A 433 -60.87 -12.68 7.27
C SER A 433 -60.96 -11.27 6.68
N GLY A 434 -60.26 -11.02 5.57
CA GLY A 434 -60.37 -9.78 4.80
C GLY A 434 -60.06 -10.02 3.32
N GLU A 435 -61.04 -10.56 2.59
CA GLU A 435 -61.11 -10.52 1.14
C GLU A 435 -61.33 -9.06 0.68
N GLY A 436 -60.49 -8.60 -0.25
CA GLY A 436 -60.66 -7.32 -0.94
C GLY A 436 -60.45 -7.50 -2.44
N LYS A 437 -61.52 -7.82 -3.17
CA LYS A 437 -61.61 -7.65 -4.62
C LYS A 437 -61.73 -6.16 -4.94
N GLY A 438 -60.96 -5.69 -5.92
CA GLY A 438 -61.08 -4.35 -6.49
C GLY A 438 -60.60 -4.35 -7.93
N GLU A 439 -61.55 -4.51 -8.85
CA GLU A 439 -61.42 -4.29 -10.29
C GLU A 439 -61.48 -2.78 -10.64
N SER A 440 -61.15 -2.49 -11.91
CA SER A 440 -61.19 -1.22 -12.66
C SER A 440 -59.93 -0.36 -12.54
N GLY A 441 -59.28 0.12 -13.61
CA GLY A 441 -59.61 0.17 -15.03
C GLY A 441 -59.24 1.55 -15.59
N VAL A 442 -58.62 1.59 -16.78
CA VAL A 442 -58.45 2.76 -17.69
C VAL A 442 -57.36 3.77 -17.27
N GLY A 443 -56.43 4.27 -18.10
CA GLY A 443 -56.13 4.14 -19.53
C GLY A 443 -54.99 5.12 -19.94
N GLY A 444 -54.43 4.93 -21.15
CA GLY A 444 -53.51 5.86 -21.85
C GLY A 444 -52.07 5.89 -21.33
N GLU A 445 -51.00 6.04 -22.11
CA GLU A 445 -50.88 6.64 -23.43
C GLU A 445 -49.58 6.18 -24.10
N GLU A 446 -49.66 6.09 -25.42
CA GLU A 446 -48.69 5.58 -26.39
C GLU A 446 -47.45 6.50 -26.50
N LYS A 447 -46.22 5.98 -26.37
CA LYS A 447 -45.05 6.57 -27.04
C LYS A 447 -44.09 5.52 -27.58
N LYS A 448 -44.07 5.46 -28.92
CA LYS A 448 -43.10 4.75 -29.76
C LYS A 448 -41.69 5.29 -29.52
N GLY A 449 -40.78 4.42 -29.10
CA GLY A 449 -39.33 4.67 -29.07
C GLY A 449 -38.59 3.51 -29.73
N LYS A 450 -38.37 3.60 -31.04
CA LYS A 450 -37.42 2.74 -31.77
C LYS A 450 -36.01 3.07 -31.29
N GLY A 451 -35.31 2.09 -30.72
CA GLY A 451 -33.91 2.21 -30.34
C GLY A 451 -33.18 0.89 -30.57
N LEU A 452 -32.31 0.89 -31.58
CA LEU A 452 -31.45 -0.21 -32.02
C LEU A 452 -30.66 -0.84 -30.85
N PHE A 453 -30.83 -2.14 -30.62
CA PHE A 453 -29.79 -2.95 -29.99
C PHE A 453 -29.10 -3.80 -31.06
N GLY A 454 -27.95 -3.30 -31.50
CA GLY A 454 -26.98 -4.03 -32.31
C GLY A 454 -26.43 -5.21 -31.51
N ARG A 455 -26.74 -6.42 -31.98
CA ARG A 455 -26.20 -7.68 -31.49
C ARG A 455 -24.83 -7.87 -32.14
N VAL A 456 -23.77 -7.42 -31.49
CA VAL A 456 -22.39 -7.76 -31.88
C VAL A 456 -22.16 -9.23 -31.53
N LYS A 457 -22.18 -10.08 -32.55
CA LYS A 457 -21.64 -11.44 -32.48
C LYS A 457 -20.17 -11.35 -32.88
N ASP A 458 -19.28 -11.52 -31.92
CA ASP A 458 -17.87 -11.71 -32.18
C ASP A 458 -17.66 -13.06 -32.89
N SER A 459 -17.40 -12.97 -34.19
CA SER A 459 -16.91 -14.07 -35.01
C SER A 459 -15.40 -14.21 -34.79
N ILE A 460 -14.99 -15.23 -34.05
CA ILE A 460 -13.60 -15.69 -33.96
C ILE A 460 -13.25 -16.42 -35.27
N PRO A 461 -12.26 -15.99 -36.07
CA PRO A 461 -11.82 -16.78 -37.21
C PRO A 461 -10.93 -17.93 -36.73
N PHE A 462 -11.49 -19.14 -36.84
CA PHE A 462 -10.81 -20.41 -36.71
C PHE A 462 -9.89 -20.61 -37.93
N PHE A 463 -8.59 -20.31 -37.79
CA PHE A 463 -7.60 -20.61 -38.84
C PHE A 463 -7.31 -22.11 -38.83
N GLY A 464 -7.87 -22.81 -39.82
CA GLY A 464 -7.61 -24.21 -40.11
C GLY A 464 -6.15 -24.43 -40.54
N GLY A 465 -5.39 -25.12 -39.69
CA GLY A 465 -4.08 -25.67 -40.01
C GLY A 465 -4.18 -26.77 -41.06
N ARG A 466 -3.60 -26.52 -42.23
CA ARG A 466 -3.40 -27.48 -43.31
C ARG A 466 -2.46 -28.61 -42.87
N LYS A 467 -2.93 -29.85 -43.04
CA LYS A 467 -2.10 -31.06 -43.19
C LYS A 467 -1.21 -30.96 -44.44
N ARG A 468 0.10 -31.19 -44.28
CA ARG A 468 1.02 -31.83 -45.25
C ARG A 468 2.04 -32.59 -44.40
N GLY A 469 2.07 -33.93 -44.48
CA GLY A 469 3.03 -34.67 -45.33
C GLY A 469 4.38 -34.69 -44.61
N GLY A 470 4.83 -35.75 -43.96
CA GLY A 470 4.91 -37.11 -44.46
C GLY A 470 6.31 -37.29 -45.05
N ASP A 471 7.32 -37.46 -44.21
CA ASP A 471 8.65 -37.92 -44.62
C ASP A 471 9.12 -39.02 -43.67
N ALA A 472 9.23 -40.20 -44.26
CA ALA A 472 9.92 -41.36 -43.72
C ALA A 472 11.24 -41.47 -44.48
N VAL A 473 12.39 -41.34 -43.79
CA VAL A 473 13.68 -41.79 -44.32
C VAL A 473 14.56 -42.31 -43.18
N SER A 474 14.68 -43.64 -43.18
CA SER A 474 15.89 -44.46 -42.98
C SER A 474 16.76 -44.33 -41.73
N ARG A 475 16.80 -45.47 -41.02
CA ARG A 475 17.97 -46.00 -40.34
C ARG A 475 19.17 -46.11 -41.29
N SER A 476 20.36 -45.79 -40.79
CA SER A 476 21.62 -46.53 -40.97
C SER A 476 22.53 -46.18 -39.81
#